data_AF-A0A7S4E2Y6-F1
#
_entry.id   AF-A0A7S4E2Y6-F1
#
_cell.length_a   1.000
_cell.length_b   1.000
_cell.length_c   1.000
_cell.angle_alpha   90.00
_cell.angle_beta   90.00
_cell.angle_gamma   90.00
#
_symmetry.space_group_name_H-M   'P 1'
#
loop_
_entity.id
_entity.type
_entity.pdbx_description
1 polymer ?
#
loop_
_entity_poly.entity_id
_entity_poly.type
_entity_poly.pdbx_seq_one_letter_code
_entity_poly.pdbx_strand_id
1 'polypeptide(L)'
;MQLARFLVIGATARAFAPAPRAPTPVRLHGAYEDAVAEAKSFSVGSPEARAAWAAVEEIEGADNSAATKPSLADECDALNPSKECREYANSMAELEAILASSKAKSDSIKVQVSKFAQTPLPSSSSSSPAETPGAAAAVAAAEKASSEFGPTSSEAKAAWAVVEEINDSLDAPAAALPGLDQDCVVAALEKCREFDAAMASLEKSLAAMK
;
A
#
# COMPACT_ATOMS: atom_id res chain seq x y z
N MET A 1 -75.65 -47.75 58.81
CA MET A 1 -75.73 -47.60 57.34
C MET A 1 -75.77 -46.12 57.02
N GLN A 2 -74.89 -45.67 56.12
CA GLN A 2 -74.86 -44.34 55.48
C GLN A 2 -74.67 -43.12 56.41
N LEU A 3 -74.02 -42.02 56.04
CA LEU A 3 -73.00 -41.62 55.05
C LEU A 3 -72.79 -40.12 55.31
N ALA A 4 -71.68 -39.57 54.82
CA ALA A 4 -71.43 -38.15 54.53
C ALA A 4 -70.88 -37.26 55.67
N ARG A 5 -69.92 -36.37 55.41
CA ARG A 5 -69.08 -36.09 54.23
C ARG A 5 -67.90 -35.27 54.72
N PHE A 6 -66.71 -35.62 54.26
CA PHE A 6 -65.44 -34.99 54.60
C PHE A 6 -65.19 -33.73 53.74
N LEU A 7 -64.68 -32.72 54.44
CA LEU A 7 -63.58 -31.81 54.10
C LEU A 7 -63.68 -30.79 52.95
N VAL A 8 -63.41 -29.55 53.38
CA VAL A 8 -63.19 -28.29 52.67
C VAL A 8 -62.07 -28.43 51.63
N ILE A 9 -62.34 -27.93 50.42
CA ILE A 9 -61.39 -27.81 49.32
C ILE A 9 -60.50 -26.58 49.60
N GLY A 10 -59.25 -26.81 49.99
CA GLY A 10 -58.19 -25.81 49.99
C GLY A 10 -57.53 -25.74 48.61
N ALA A 11 -57.73 -24.64 47.90
CA ALA A 11 -57.02 -24.36 46.65
C ALA A 11 -55.58 -23.92 46.95
N THR A 12 -54.60 -24.77 46.65
CA THR A 12 -53.19 -24.36 46.61
C THR A 12 -52.82 -24.04 45.17
N ALA A 13 -52.65 -22.74 44.89
CA ALA A 13 -52.01 -22.25 43.67
C ALA A 13 -50.56 -22.75 43.64
N ARG A 14 -50.21 -23.60 42.67
CA ARG A 14 -48.84 -24.01 42.42
C ARG A 14 -48.25 -23.02 41.41
N ALA A 15 -47.38 -22.15 41.90
CA ALA A 15 -46.62 -21.22 41.07
C ALA A 15 -45.80 -22.00 40.03
N PHE A 16 -45.97 -21.66 38.76
CA PHE A 16 -45.18 -22.18 37.65
C PHE A 16 -43.84 -21.43 37.66
N ALA A 17 -42.79 -22.06 38.19
CA ALA A 17 -41.43 -21.56 38.08
C ALA A 17 -40.73 -22.31 36.92
N PRO A 18 -40.18 -21.64 35.90
CA PRO A 18 -39.35 -22.30 34.90
C PRO A 18 -38.07 -22.80 35.56
N ALA A 19 -37.76 -24.09 35.38
CA ALA A 19 -36.53 -24.68 35.89
C ALA A 19 -35.30 -24.09 35.15
N PRO A 20 -34.19 -23.80 35.85
CA PRO A 20 -32.95 -23.41 35.19
C PRO A 20 -32.36 -24.62 34.46
N ARG A 21 -32.33 -24.58 33.12
CA ARG A 21 -31.58 -25.57 32.33
C ARG A 21 -30.09 -25.28 32.49
N ALA A 22 -29.37 -26.23 33.08
CA ALA A 22 -27.91 -26.23 33.07
C ALA A 22 -27.42 -26.54 31.65
N PRO A 23 -26.35 -25.88 31.16
CA PRO A 23 -25.77 -26.19 29.87
C PRO A 23 -25.06 -27.55 29.94
N THR A 24 -25.65 -28.57 29.33
CA THR A 24 -24.98 -29.85 29.09
C THR A 24 -24.01 -29.72 27.92
N PRO A 25 -22.77 -30.20 28.04
CA PRO A 25 -21.82 -30.21 26.94
C PRO A 25 -22.31 -31.16 25.84
N VAL A 26 -22.59 -30.60 24.66
CA VAL A 26 -23.04 -31.36 23.49
C VAL A 26 -21.89 -32.23 22.98
N ARG A 27 -22.03 -33.56 23.12
CA ARG A 27 -21.21 -34.50 22.33
C ARG A 27 -21.81 -34.54 20.92
N LEU A 28 -21.09 -34.00 19.94
CA LEU A 28 -21.61 -33.75 18.59
C LEU A 28 -21.95 -35.02 17.78
N HIS A 29 -21.34 -36.17 18.09
CA HIS A 29 -21.64 -37.44 17.41
C HIS A 29 -22.86 -38.11 18.06
N GLY A 30 -23.99 -38.17 17.35
CA GLY A 30 -25.26 -38.73 17.82
C GLY A 30 -26.26 -37.70 18.35
N ALA A 31 -25.84 -36.46 18.63
CA ALA A 31 -26.73 -35.44 19.22
C ALA A 31 -27.88 -35.04 18.29
N TYR A 32 -27.66 -35.04 16.97
CA TYR A 32 -28.71 -34.77 16.01
C TYR A 32 -29.73 -35.91 15.97
N GLU A 33 -29.25 -37.15 15.89
CA GLU A 33 -30.09 -38.35 15.84
C GLU A 33 -30.90 -38.53 17.13
N ASP A 34 -30.29 -38.26 18.28
CA ASP A 34 -30.92 -38.31 19.59
C ASP A 34 -31.98 -37.19 19.74
N ALA A 35 -31.68 -35.96 19.32
CA ALA A 35 -32.64 -34.85 19.35
C ALA A 35 -33.83 -35.08 18.41
N VAL A 36 -33.60 -35.67 17.23
CA VAL A 36 -34.65 -36.06 16.29
C VAL A 36 -35.50 -37.20 16.85
N ALA A 37 -34.88 -38.18 17.53
CA ALA A 37 -35.60 -39.28 18.17
C ALA A 37 -36.48 -38.78 19.33
N GLU A 38 -35.97 -37.87 20.15
CA GLU A 38 -36.72 -37.23 21.23
C GLU A 38 -37.88 -36.39 20.68
N ALA A 39 -37.65 -35.56 19.66
CA ALA A 39 -38.69 -34.76 19.02
C ALA A 39 -39.84 -35.62 18.44
N LYS A 40 -39.50 -36.80 17.88
CA LYS A 40 -40.48 -37.77 17.35
C LYS A 40 -41.26 -38.53 18.43
N SER A 41 -40.77 -38.54 19.68
CA SER A 41 -41.45 -39.21 20.80
C SER A 41 -42.67 -38.42 21.30
N PHE A 42 -42.73 -37.12 20.99
CA PHE A 42 -43.83 -36.24 21.38
C PHE A 42 -44.97 -36.23 20.35
N SER A 43 -46.19 -35.95 20.82
CA SER A 43 -47.34 -35.79 19.94
C SER A 43 -47.20 -34.55 19.06
N VAL A 44 -47.56 -34.68 17.78
CA VAL A 44 -47.50 -33.59 16.79
C VAL A 44 -48.28 -32.38 17.28
N GLY A 45 -47.62 -31.22 17.36
CA GLY A 45 -48.23 -29.95 17.78
C GLY A 45 -48.20 -29.67 19.29
N SER A 46 -47.69 -30.59 20.11
CA SER A 46 -47.46 -30.35 21.54
C SER A 46 -46.39 -29.27 21.78
N PRO A 47 -46.47 -28.50 22.88
CA PRO A 47 -45.43 -27.53 23.21
C PRO A 47 -44.06 -28.18 23.42
N GLU A 48 -44.02 -29.43 23.91
CA GLU A 48 -42.82 -30.24 24.05
C GLU A 48 -42.21 -30.62 22.70
N ALA A 49 -43.03 -31.03 21.72
CA ALA A 49 -42.57 -31.28 20.36
C ALA A 49 -41.97 -30.02 19.72
N ARG A 50 -42.61 -28.85 19.89
CA ARG A 50 -42.07 -27.59 19.37
C ARG A 50 -40.72 -27.22 19.99
N ALA A 51 -40.58 -27.41 21.30
CA ALA A 51 -39.32 -27.15 21.99
C ALA A 51 -38.21 -28.13 21.56
N ALA A 52 -38.54 -29.40 21.33
CA ALA A 52 -37.60 -30.40 20.85
C ALA A 52 -37.15 -30.14 19.41
N TRP A 53 -38.06 -29.76 18.51
CA TRP A 53 -37.70 -29.37 17.13
C TRP A 53 -36.86 -28.08 17.09
N ALA A 54 -37.12 -27.11 17.97
CA ALA A 54 -36.27 -25.93 18.10
C ALA A 54 -34.82 -26.28 18.48
N ALA A 55 -34.62 -27.31 19.32
CA ALA A 55 -33.28 -27.80 19.66
C ALA A 55 -32.60 -28.52 18.49
N VAL A 56 -33.35 -29.28 17.69
CA VAL A 56 -32.83 -29.88 16.44
C VAL A 56 -32.38 -28.79 15.47
N GLU A 57 -33.20 -27.75 15.28
CA GLU A 57 -32.85 -26.59 14.44
C GLU A 57 -31.62 -25.84 14.98
N GLU A 58 -31.46 -25.72 16.29
CA GLU A 58 -30.27 -25.11 16.91
C GLU A 58 -29.00 -25.95 16.68
N ILE A 59 -29.11 -27.28 16.71
CA ILE A 59 -28.00 -28.21 16.41
C ILE A 59 -27.65 -28.18 14.91
N GLU A 60 -28.64 -28.17 14.02
CA GLU A 60 -28.43 -28.04 12.57
C GLU A 60 -27.84 -26.67 12.19
N GLY A 61 -28.27 -25.61 12.88
CA GLY A 61 -27.76 -24.25 12.68
C GLY A 61 -26.36 -24.03 13.26
N ALA A 62 -25.93 -24.87 14.20
CA ALA A 62 -24.60 -24.81 14.80
C ALA A 62 -23.53 -25.52 13.94
N ASP A 63 -23.41 -25.13 12.66
CA ASP A 63 -22.33 -25.56 11.78
C ASP A 63 -20.98 -25.07 12.32
N ASN A 64 -20.36 -25.91 13.14
CA ASN A 64 -19.04 -25.69 13.72
C ASN A 64 -17.91 -26.17 12.79
N SER A 65 -18.17 -26.44 11.51
CA SER A 65 -17.15 -26.91 10.57
C SER A 65 -15.98 -25.93 10.43
N ALA A 66 -16.19 -24.64 10.72
CA ALA A 66 -15.10 -23.66 10.78
C ALA A 66 -14.19 -23.83 12.01
N ALA A 67 -14.71 -24.35 13.13
CA ALA A 67 -13.94 -24.56 14.36
C ALA A 67 -13.10 -25.84 14.34
N THR A 68 -13.42 -26.80 13.48
CA THR A 68 -12.68 -28.07 13.34
C THR A 68 -11.67 -28.05 12.20
N LYS A 69 -11.62 -26.99 11.38
CA LYS A 69 -10.59 -26.84 10.35
C LYS A 69 -9.23 -26.63 11.03
N PRO A 70 -8.18 -27.39 10.65
CA PRO A 70 -6.83 -27.10 11.11
C PRO A 70 -6.44 -25.68 10.73
N SER A 71 -5.53 -25.08 11.49
CA SER A 71 -5.03 -23.76 11.11
C SER A 71 -4.30 -23.85 9.77
N LEU A 72 -4.25 -22.74 9.02
CA LEU A 72 -3.51 -22.71 7.75
C LEU A 72 -2.04 -23.09 7.95
N ALA A 73 -1.46 -22.80 9.13
CA ALA A 73 -0.11 -23.23 9.49
C ALA A 73 0.02 -24.76 9.58
N ASP A 74 -0.96 -25.44 10.20
CA ASP A 74 -0.99 -26.90 10.29
C ASP A 74 -1.20 -27.58 8.92
N GLU A 75 -1.98 -26.94 8.02
CA GLU A 75 -2.20 -27.42 6.64
C GLU A 75 -0.97 -27.23 5.74
N CYS A 76 -0.17 -26.19 6.01
CA CYS A 76 1.05 -25.89 5.25
C CYS A 76 2.28 -26.66 5.75
N ASP A 77 2.29 -27.15 6.99
CA ASP A 77 3.37 -27.97 7.58
C ASP A 77 3.32 -29.47 7.21
N ALA A 78 2.23 -29.92 6.57
CA ALA A 78 2.08 -31.30 6.15
C ALA A 78 3.02 -31.67 4.97
N LEU A 79 3.43 -32.94 4.91
CA LEU A 79 4.26 -33.54 3.82
C LEU A 79 3.69 -33.32 2.39
N ASN A 80 2.41 -32.98 2.29
CA ASN A 80 1.76 -32.54 1.05
C ASN A 80 0.91 -31.28 1.35
N PRO A 81 1.47 -30.07 1.23
CA PRO A 81 0.73 -28.85 1.48
C PRO A 81 -0.47 -28.76 0.53
N SER A 82 -1.57 -28.20 1.05
CA SER A 82 -2.77 -27.89 0.28
C SER A 82 -2.42 -27.04 -0.94
N LYS A 83 -3.32 -27.00 -1.93
CA LYS A 83 -3.09 -26.21 -3.15
C LYS A 83 -2.89 -24.73 -2.79
N GLU A 84 -3.65 -24.27 -1.80
CA GLU A 84 -3.68 -22.94 -1.25
C GLU A 84 -2.34 -22.57 -0.59
N CYS A 85 -1.73 -23.50 0.18
CA CYS A 85 -0.40 -23.31 0.75
C CYS A 85 0.70 -23.20 -0.32
N ARG A 86 0.63 -24.00 -1.38
CA ARG A 86 1.57 -23.90 -2.51
C ARG A 86 1.42 -22.61 -3.29
N GLU A 87 0.19 -22.16 -3.54
CA GLU A 87 -0.08 -20.89 -4.20
C GLU A 87 0.43 -19.72 -3.36
N TYR A 88 0.19 -19.73 -2.05
CA TYR A 88 0.74 -18.72 -1.14
C TYR A 88 2.29 -18.71 -1.17
N ALA A 89 2.94 -19.87 -1.05
CA ALA A 89 4.40 -19.96 -1.12
C ALA A 89 4.95 -19.46 -2.46
N ASN A 90 4.30 -19.78 -3.58
CA ASN A 90 4.67 -19.29 -4.90
C ASN A 90 4.48 -17.77 -5.01
N SER A 91 3.37 -17.21 -4.51
CA SER A 91 3.14 -15.77 -4.50
C SER A 91 4.16 -15.02 -3.64
N MET A 92 4.58 -15.59 -2.51
CA MET A 92 5.63 -15.01 -1.67
C MET A 92 6.99 -15.05 -2.35
N ALA A 93 7.33 -16.16 -3.02
CA ALA A 93 8.56 -16.27 -3.80
C ALA A 93 8.58 -15.31 -5.00
N GLU A 94 7.45 -15.12 -5.68
CA GLU A 94 7.30 -14.15 -6.77
C GLU A 94 7.45 -12.72 -6.25
N LEU A 95 6.84 -12.39 -5.11
CA LEU A 95 6.99 -11.09 -4.47
C LEU A 95 8.47 -10.82 -4.12
N GLU A 96 9.17 -11.78 -3.52
CA GLU A 96 10.61 -11.67 -3.22
C GLU A 96 11.44 -11.44 -4.49
N ALA A 97 11.14 -12.15 -5.57
CA ALA A 97 11.81 -11.97 -6.86
C ALA A 97 11.56 -10.58 -7.46
N ILE A 98 10.34 -10.07 -7.38
CA ILE A 98 10.00 -8.71 -7.82
C ILE A 98 10.75 -7.69 -6.98
N LEU A 99 10.83 -7.88 -5.65
CA LEU A 99 11.54 -6.98 -4.76
C LEU A 99 13.05 -6.92 -5.09
N ALA A 100 13.67 -8.08 -5.29
CA ALA A 100 15.07 -8.16 -5.70
C ALA A 100 15.32 -7.49 -7.07
N SER A 101 14.44 -7.75 -8.05
CA SER A 101 14.52 -7.11 -9.37
C SER A 101 14.38 -5.58 -9.30
N SER A 102 13.44 -5.11 -8.47
CA SER A 102 13.17 -3.68 -8.30
C SER A 102 14.33 -2.95 -7.63
N LYS A 103 14.94 -3.57 -6.60
CA LYS A 103 16.15 -3.06 -5.95
C LYS A 103 17.32 -2.95 -6.93
N ALA A 104 17.57 -4.01 -7.71
CA ALA A 104 18.64 -3.99 -8.72
C ALA A 104 18.43 -2.90 -9.79
N LYS A 105 17.19 -2.63 -10.18
CA LYS A 105 16.86 -1.50 -11.08
C LYS A 105 17.09 -0.14 -10.42
N SER A 106 16.69 0.03 -9.15
CA SER A 106 16.95 1.25 -8.38
C SER A 106 18.45 1.53 -8.28
N ASP A 107 19.26 0.51 -7.95
CA ASP A 107 20.72 0.64 -7.89
C ASP A 107 21.33 1.05 -9.24
N SER A 108 20.85 0.47 -10.34
CA SER A 108 21.27 0.86 -11.70
C SER A 108 20.92 2.32 -12.01
N ILE A 109 19.70 2.76 -11.69
CA ILE A 109 19.27 4.16 -11.88
C ILE A 109 20.13 5.10 -11.02
N LYS A 110 20.39 4.74 -9.76
CA LYS A 110 21.21 5.54 -8.85
C LYS A 110 22.64 5.71 -9.35
N VAL A 111 23.24 4.67 -9.92
CA VAL A 111 24.57 4.74 -10.58
C VAL A 111 24.52 5.67 -11.80
N GLN A 112 23.47 5.57 -12.63
CA GLN A 112 23.33 6.46 -13.79
C GLN A 112 23.14 7.93 -13.35
N VAL A 113 22.24 8.20 -12.41
CA VAL A 113 21.97 9.54 -11.88
C VAL A 113 23.20 10.14 -11.21
N SER A 114 23.95 9.37 -10.42
CA SER A 114 25.19 9.84 -9.79
C SER A 114 26.32 10.12 -10.80
N LYS A 115 26.36 9.42 -11.94
CA LYS A 115 27.27 9.75 -13.05
C LYS A 115 26.97 11.14 -13.63
N PHE A 116 25.69 11.52 -13.72
CA PHE A 116 25.29 12.87 -14.14
C PHE A 116 25.57 13.92 -13.06
N ALA A 117 25.56 13.54 -11.77
CA ALA A 117 25.90 14.45 -10.68
C ALA A 117 27.42 14.78 -10.61
N GLN A 118 28.29 13.84 -11.01
CA GLN A 118 29.75 13.98 -10.91
C GLN A 118 30.41 14.57 -12.15
N THR A 119 29.71 14.53 -13.28
CA THR A 119 30.20 15.19 -14.48
C THR A 119 29.62 16.60 -14.40
N PRO A 120 30.42 17.66 -14.16
CA PRO A 120 29.94 18.99 -14.50
C PRO A 120 29.48 18.86 -15.95
N LEU A 121 28.19 19.05 -16.20
CA LEU A 121 27.75 19.34 -17.56
C LEU A 121 28.72 20.39 -18.07
N PRO A 122 29.15 20.36 -19.35
CA PRO A 122 29.84 21.49 -19.90
C PRO A 122 28.94 22.66 -19.54
N SER A 123 29.37 23.46 -18.56
CA SER A 123 28.86 24.79 -18.41
C SER A 123 28.99 25.25 -19.84
N SER A 124 27.87 25.60 -20.49
CA SER A 124 27.99 26.61 -21.52
C SER A 124 28.88 27.61 -20.82
N SER A 125 30.12 27.73 -21.28
CA SER A 125 30.99 28.76 -20.78
C SER A 125 30.27 30.01 -21.25
N SER A 126 29.26 30.45 -20.50
CA SER A 126 29.22 31.78 -19.93
C SER A 126 30.57 31.93 -19.26
N SER A 127 31.60 32.12 -20.11
CA SER A 127 32.72 32.97 -19.82
C SER A 127 32.11 34.09 -18.98
N SER A 128 32.52 34.14 -17.72
CA SER A 128 32.28 35.32 -16.89
C SER A 128 32.52 36.55 -17.77
N PRO A 129 31.73 37.63 -17.61
CA PRO A 129 31.64 38.74 -18.57
C PRO A 129 32.92 39.56 -18.78
N ALA A 130 34.07 39.07 -18.33
CA ALA A 130 35.38 39.60 -18.63
C ALA A 130 35.78 39.26 -20.08
N GLU A 131 35.50 40.19 -20.98
CA GLU A 131 36.16 40.37 -22.29
C GLU A 131 36.26 39.11 -23.14
N THR A 132 35.11 38.65 -23.67
CA THR A 132 35.16 37.66 -24.74
C THR A 132 35.85 38.27 -25.97
N PRO A 133 36.67 37.52 -26.72
CA PRO A 133 37.23 37.98 -27.99
C PRO A 133 36.16 38.49 -28.97
N GLY A 134 34.91 38.00 -28.83
CA GLY A 134 33.75 38.46 -29.59
C GLY A 134 33.32 39.90 -29.25
N ALA A 135 33.30 40.28 -27.97
CA ALA A 135 32.98 41.65 -27.56
C ALA A 135 34.05 42.65 -28.04
N ALA A 136 35.34 42.30 -27.90
CA ALA A 136 36.44 43.12 -28.41
C ALA A 136 36.40 43.27 -29.93
N ALA A 137 36.08 42.19 -30.67
CA ALA A 137 35.92 42.23 -32.12
C ALA A 137 34.72 43.08 -32.56
N ALA A 138 33.60 43.01 -31.81
CA ALA A 138 32.41 43.82 -32.09
C ALA A 138 32.67 45.32 -31.87
N VAL A 139 33.37 45.69 -30.79
CA VAL A 139 33.79 47.08 -30.53
C VAL A 139 34.73 47.57 -31.63
N ALA A 140 35.75 46.79 -32.01
CA ALA A 140 36.66 47.15 -33.08
C ALA A 140 35.95 47.31 -34.43
N ALA A 141 34.95 46.47 -34.73
CA ALA A 141 34.12 46.59 -35.93
C ALA A 141 33.24 47.84 -35.90
N ALA A 142 32.67 48.19 -34.75
CA ALA A 142 31.85 49.39 -34.57
C ALA A 142 32.69 50.69 -34.67
N GLU A 143 33.89 50.70 -34.10
CA GLU A 143 34.85 51.80 -34.24
C GLU A 143 35.31 51.97 -35.69
N LYS A 144 35.64 50.86 -36.36
CA LYS A 144 36.00 50.88 -37.78
C LYS A 144 34.87 51.40 -38.66
N ALA A 145 33.64 50.92 -38.46
CA ALA A 145 32.47 51.40 -39.20
C ALA A 145 32.19 52.89 -38.94
N SER A 146 32.38 53.35 -37.71
CA SER A 146 32.24 54.76 -37.34
C SER A 146 33.32 55.63 -38.01
N SER A 147 34.53 55.10 -38.19
CA SER A 147 35.63 55.79 -38.88
C SER A 147 35.47 55.79 -40.41
N GLU A 148 34.96 54.72 -41.00
CA GLU A 148 34.87 54.57 -42.46
C GLU A 148 33.60 55.23 -43.04
N PHE A 149 32.47 55.10 -42.36
CA PHE A 149 31.16 55.57 -42.85
C PHE A 149 30.65 56.81 -42.10
N GLY A 150 31.33 57.19 -41.02
CA GLY A 150 30.96 58.30 -40.15
C GLY A 150 30.09 57.83 -38.97
N PRO A 151 30.18 58.52 -37.82
CA PRO A 151 29.61 58.04 -36.55
C PRO A 151 28.07 58.00 -36.54
N THR A 152 27.42 58.71 -37.46
CA THR A 152 25.94 58.75 -37.56
C THR A 152 25.38 57.93 -38.72
N SER A 153 26.24 57.22 -39.45
CA SER A 153 25.83 56.35 -40.56
C SER A 153 24.96 55.18 -40.10
N SER A 154 24.18 54.63 -41.02
CA SER A 154 23.41 53.40 -40.79
C SER A 154 24.30 52.23 -40.37
N GLU A 155 25.48 52.15 -40.95
CA GLU A 155 26.48 51.10 -40.79
C GLU A 155 27.12 51.17 -39.40
N ALA A 156 27.50 52.38 -38.95
CA ALA A 156 28.00 52.59 -37.59
C ALA A 156 26.93 52.26 -36.55
N LYS A 157 25.69 52.70 -36.75
CA LYS A 157 24.57 52.41 -35.83
C LYS A 157 24.27 50.92 -35.74
N ALA A 158 24.27 50.20 -36.86
CA ALA A 158 24.06 48.76 -36.88
C ALA A 158 25.20 48.02 -36.14
N ALA A 159 26.44 48.45 -36.32
CA ALA A 159 27.58 47.84 -35.62
C ALA A 159 27.55 48.10 -34.11
N TRP A 160 27.15 49.31 -33.67
CA TRP A 160 26.98 49.61 -32.24
C TRP A 160 25.79 48.87 -31.61
N ALA A 161 24.71 48.61 -32.35
CA ALA A 161 23.60 47.79 -31.86
C ALA A 161 24.03 46.34 -31.56
N VAL A 162 24.97 45.79 -32.33
CA VAL A 162 25.54 44.46 -32.05
C VAL A 162 26.38 44.48 -30.77
N VAL A 163 27.12 45.56 -30.51
CA VAL A 163 27.87 45.72 -29.24
C VAL A 163 26.91 45.80 -28.06
N GLU A 164 25.80 46.53 -28.21
CA GLU A 164 24.75 46.65 -27.19
C GLU A 164 24.09 45.29 -26.89
N GLU A 165 23.72 44.52 -27.92
CA GLU A 165 23.13 43.18 -27.76
C GLU A 165 24.09 42.20 -27.04
N ILE A 166 25.39 42.28 -27.37
CA ILE A 166 26.41 41.49 -26.67
C ILE A 166 26.50 41.90 -25.20
N ASN A 167 26.50 43.21 -24.89
CA ASN A 167 26.60 43.70 -23.53
C ASN A 167 25.34 43.37 -22.70
N ASP A 168 24.15 43.51 -23.27
CA ASP A 168 22.89 43.15 -22.61
C ASP A 168 22.84 41.66 -22.24
N SER A 169 23.43 40.80 -23.09
CA SER A 169 23.57 39.37 -22.83
C SER A 169 24.54 39.05 -21.67
N LEU A 170 25.43 39.99 -21.33
CA LEU A 170 26.41 39.86 -20.24
C LEU A 170 25.88 40.38 -18.89
N ASP A 171 24.90 41.29 -18.90
CA ASP A 171 24.28 41.88 -17.70
C ASP A 171 23.19 41.01 -17.06
N ALA A 172 22.84 39.86 -17.65
CA ALA A 172 21.96 38.87 -17.05
C ALA A 172 22.79 37.78 -16.34
N PRO A 173 23.04 37.87 -15.02
CA PRO A 173 23.76 36.82 -14.31
C PRO A 173 22.85 35.57 -14.20
N ALA A 174 22.99 34.65 -15.16
CA ALA A 174 22.49 33.28 -15.04
C ALA A 174 23.21 32.47 -13.94
N ALA A 175 24.11 33.09 -13.17
CA ALA A 175 25.12 32.42 -12.36
C ALA A 175 24.72 32.10 -10.89
N ALA A 176 23.50 32.39 -10.45
CA ALA A 176 23.10 32.17 -9.05
C ALA A 176 22.10 31.03 -8.83
N LEU A 177 21.55 30.44 -9.89
CA LEU A 177 20.66 29.28 -9.77
C LEU A 177 21.40 28.02 -10.23
N PRO A 178 21.32 26.91 -9.47
CA PRO A 178 21.73 25.63 -10.02
C PRO A 178 21.03 25.42 -11.36
N GLY A 179 21.76 24.95 -12.37
CA GLY A 179 21.15 24.61 -13.65
C GLY A 179 20.00 23.65 -13.42
N LEU A 180 18.90 23.79 -14.16
CA LEU A 180 17.68 23.00 -14.01
C LEU A 180 17.96 21.48 -13.96
N ASP A 181 18.98 21.02 -14.68
CA ASP A 181 19.45 19.62 -14.69
C ASP A 181 20.00 19.16 -13.34
N GLN A 182 20.66 20.04 -12.59
CA GLN A 182 21.22 19.73 -11.28
C GLN A 182 20.13 19.59 -10.21
N ASP A 183 19.10 20.42 -10.26
CA ASP A 183 17.91 20.28 -9.40
C ASP A 183 17.13 19.00 -9.72
N CYS A 184 17.01 18.65 -11.01
CA CYS A 184 16.40 17.39 -11.43
C CYS A 184 17.16 16.16 -10.91
N VAL A 185 18.50 16.19 -10.93
CA VAL A 185 19.36 15.11 -10.43
C VAL A 185 19.24 14.96 -8.91
N VAL A 186 19.22 16.07 -8.15
CA VAL A 186 19.05 16.03 -6.69
C VAL A 186 17.67 15.48 -6.31
N ALA A 187 16.60 15.95 -6.98
CA ALA A 187 15.25 15.43 -6.77
C ALA A 187 15.14 13.93 -7.10
N ALA A 188 15.78 13.47 -8.18
CA ALA A 188 15.83 12.06 -8.53
C ALA A 188 16.54 11.20 -7.48
N LEU A 189 17.67 11.68 -6.93
CA LEU A 189 18.39 10.99 -5.86
C LEU A 189 17.59 10.91 -4.55
N GLU A 190 16.81 11.94 -4.22
CA GLU A 190 15.90 11.92 -3.09
C GLU A 190 14.81 10.85 -3.27
N LYS A 191 14.21 10.78 -4.46
CA LYS A 191 13.23 9.73 -4.80
C LYS A 191 13.82 8.32 -4.73
N CYS A 192 15.07 8.13 -5.15
CA CYS A 192 15.76 6.85 -4.96
C CYS A 192 15.90 6.49 -3.47
N ARG A 193 16.18 7.46 -2.59
CA ARG A 193 16.27 7.20 -1.14
C ARG A 193 14.92 6.85 -0.52
N GLU A 194 13.86 7.54 -0.90
CA GLU A 194 12.49 7.22 -0.48
C GLU A 194 12.11 5.78 -0.89
N PHE A 195 12.43 5.42 -2.13
CA PHE A 195 12.20 4.07 -2.64
C PHE A 195 13.01 3.02 -1.86
N ASP A 196 14.30 3.26 -1.63
CA ASP A 196 15.17 2.37 -0.85
C ASP A 196 14.62 2.15 0.58
N ALA A 197 14.11 3.21 1.23
CA ALA A 197 13.52 3.14 2.56
C ALA A 197 12.19 2.35 2.57
N ALA A 198 11.33 2.56 1.57
CA ALA A 198 10.09 1.82 1.43
C ALA A 198 10.33 0.31 1.21
N MET A 199 11.32 -0.02 0.37
CA MET A 199 11.73 -1.41 0.13
C MET A 199 12.28 -2.07 1.39
N ALA A 200 13.13 -1.38 2.15
CA ALA A 200 13.64 -1.90 3.43
C ALA A 200 12.52 -2.13 4.46
N SER A 201 11.51 -1.25 4.49
CA SER A 201 10.34 -1.44 5.35
C SER A 201 9.51 -2.66 4.95
N LEU A 202 9.37 -2.91 3.65
CA LEU A 202 8.64 -4.06 3.12
C LEU A 202 9.39 -5.38 3.35
N GLU A 203 10.71 -5.39 3.17
CA GLU A 203 11.56 -6.53 3.54
C GLU A 203 11.43 -6.86 5.03
N LYS A 204 11.38 -5.83 5.89
CA LYS A 204 11.19 -6.00 7.33
C LYS A 204 9.82 -6.58 7.68
N SER A 205 8.74 -6.16 7.02
CA SER A 205 7.40 -6.72 7.28
C SER A 205 7.30 -8.16 6.79
N LEU A 206 7.90 -8.49 5.64
CA LEU A 206 7.99 -9.86 5.14
C LEU A 206 8.77 -10.77 6.08
N ALA A 207 9.89 -10.29 6.63
CA ALA A 207 10.68 -11.05 7.61
C ALA A 207 9.94 -11.27 8.94
N ALA A 208 9.02 -10.39 9.32
CA ALA A 208 8.20 -10.53 10.52
C ALA A 208 6.97 -11.46 10.34
N MET A 209 6.61 -11.78 9.09
CA MET A 209 5.53 -12.71 8.74
C MET A 209 6.00 -14.15 8.53
N LYS A 210 7.32 -14.37 8.45
CA LYS A 210 7.95 -15.70 8.45
C LYS A 210 8.16 -16.20 9.87
#